data_AF-A0A6A3CPF7-F1
#
_entry.id   AF-A0A6A3CPF7-F1
#
_cell.length_a   1.000
_cell.length_b   1.000
_cell.length_c   1.000
_cell.angle_alpha   90.00
_cell.angle_beta   90.00
_cell.angle_gamma   90.00
#
_symmetry.space_group_name_H-M   'P 1'
#
loop_
_entity.id
_entity.type
_entity.pdbx_description
1 polymer ?
#
loop_
_entity_poly.entity_id
_entity_poly.type
_entity_poly.pdbx_seq_one_letter_code
_entity_poly.pdbx_strand_id
1 'polypeptide(L)'
;MVGTQALIAFVNSSGVAQAFTTSIDSLGPSMQQTDLSFPVPSLSATFENNEMTIFAVLRISKNLLSTSQVWQEGRVSNGQIQPHSTTGASVQSAGSINFFTGQSGGGSSAGSRTRRRNVHGVLNTVSWGILMPLGAITARYMKLFKSADPEWLCLQVACQSSAYVIGVYGWATGIKLGSDSPGITHDPHRTIGIILFCFGTLQVFALLLRPNKDYKYRLYWNIFHHLIGYSVIILSIVNIFEAFTWYVVIRRKKTNKLPAHTMNGANGHAYGATAMGQRV
;
A
#
# COMPACT_ATOMS: atom_id res chain seq x y z
N MET A 1 -1.80 28.79 6.59
CA MET A 1 -3.08 28.34 6.01
C MET A 1 -4.09 29.47 5.79
N VAL A 2 -3.66 30.74 5.83
CA VAL A 2 -4.52 31.86 5.40
C VAL A 2 -4.84 31.71 3.90
N GLY A 3 -6.10 31.97 3.52
CA GLY A 3 -6.63 31.76 2.17
C GLY A 3 -7.10 30.32 1.88
N THR A 4 -7.20 29.45 2.89
CA THR A 4 -7.63 28.05 2.70
C THR A 4 -9.14 27.90 2.87
N GLN A 5 -9.77 27.13 1.99
CA GLN A 5 -11.15 26.66 2.14
C GLN A 5 -11.14 25.29 2.81
N ALA A 6 -11.84 25.15 3.93
CA ALA A 6 -11.69 24.02 4.85
C ALA A 6 -12.99 23.25 5.04
N LEU A 7 -12.82 21.94 5.20
CA LEU A 7 -13.81 21.05 5.80
C LEU A 7 -13.40 20.82 7.24
N ILE A 8 -14.32 21.06 8.16
CA ILE A 8 -14.08 20.92 9.59
C ILE A 8 -14.98 19.83 10.11
N ALA A 9 -14.48 19.04 11.05
CA ALA A 9 -15.29 18.22 11.91
C ALA A 9 -14.90 18.38 13.38
N PHE A 10 -15.88 18.22 14.26
CA PHE A 10 -15.67 18.25 15.70
C PHE A 10 -16.78 17.46 16.42
N VAL A 11 -16.53 17.08 17.67
CA VAL A 11 -17.55 16.49 18.54
C VAL A 11 -18.17 17.60 19.38
N ASN A 12 -19.50 17.75 19.30
CA ASN A 12 -20.20 18.76 20.10
C ASN A 12 -20.31 18.32 21.58
N SER A 13 -20.85 19.20 22.44
CA SER A 13 -21.05 18.90 23.87
C SER A 13 -21.98 17.71 24.15
N SER A 14 -22.79 17.31 23.16
CA SER A 14 -23.69 16.15 23.23
C SER A 14 -23.03 14.85 22.76
N GLY A 15 -21.74 14.85 22.42
CA GLY A 15 -21.01 13.66 21.95
C GLY A 15 -21.25 13.31 20.48
N VAL A 16 -21.95 14.16 19.73
CA VAL A 16 -22.26 13.92 18.31
C VAL A 16 -21.22 14.58 17.43
N ALA A 17 -20.68 13.82 16.47
CA ALA A 17 -19.77 14.34 15.46
C ALA A 17 -20.54 15.22 14.46
N GLN A 18 -20.05 16.43 14.23
CA GLN A 18 -20.59 17.38 13.27
C GLN A 18 -19.51 17.79 12.28
N ALA A 19 -19.91 18.14 11.06
CA ALA A 19 -19.01 18.66 10.05
C ALA A 19 -19.63 19.83 9.30
N PHE A 20 -18.80 20.80 8.94
CA PHE A 20 -19.22 21.99 8.20
C PHE A 20 -18.07 22.56 7.37
N THR A 21 -18.40 23.43 6.42
CA THR A 21 -17.44 24.12 5.56
C THR A 21 -17.14 25.52 6.09
N THR A 22 -15.90 25.98 5.95
CA THR A 22 -15.52 27.36 6.33
C THR A 22 -14.36 27.88 5.49
N SER A 23 -14.12 29.19 5.53
CA SER A 23 -12.94 29.83 4.94
C SER A 23 -11.99 30.35 6.03
N ILE A 24 -10.69 30.10 5.86
CA ILE A 24 -9.64 30.54 6.79
C ILE A 24 -8.96 31.75 6.16
N ASP A 25 -9.55 32.92 6.37
CA ASP A 25 -9.10 34.16 5.71
C ASP A 25 -8.12 34.98 6.57
N SER A 26 -7.86 34.55 7.82
CA SER A 26 -6.94 35.19 8.73
C SER A 26 -6.27 34.19 9.68
N LEU A 27 -5.36 34.66 10.54
CA LEU A 27 -4.76 33.85 11.61
C LEU A 27 -5.71 33.60 12.80
N GLY A 28 -6.86 34.28 12.84
CA GLY A 28 -7.92 34.09 13.83
C GLY A 28 -9.29 34.07 13.15
N PRO A 29 -9.61 33.03 12.37
CA PRO A 29 -10.87 32.95 11.64
C PRO A 29 -12.06 32.80 12.60
N SER A 30 -13.25 33.23 12.17
CA SER A 30 -14.49 33.10 12.96
C SER A 30 -14.93 31.65 13.17
N MET A 31 -14.41 30.72 12.36
CA MET A 31 -14.77 29.29 12.34
C MET A 31 -16.28 29.05 12.17
N GLN A 32 -16.99 30.01 11.57
CA GLN A 32 -18.40 29.90 11.25
C GLN A 32 -18.61 29.18 9.91
N GLN A 33 -19.77 28.56 9.75
CA GLN A 33 -20.11 27.89 8.51
C GLN A 33 -20.25 28.90 7.36
N THR A 34 -19.53 28.65 6.27
CA THR A 34 -19.60 29.44 5.04
C THR A 34 -19.55 28.54 3.82
N ASP A 35 -20.10 29.01 2.71
CA ASP A 35 -19.97 28.32 1.42
C ASP A 35 -18.52 28.39 0.91
N LEU A 36 -18.11 27.35 0.17
CA LEU A 36 -16.80 27.28 -0.48
C LEU A 36 -16.92 27.71 -1.95
N SER A 37 -15.78 27.91 -2.61
CA SER A 37 -15.73 28.24 -4.05
C SER A 37 -16.14 27.05 -4.93
N PHE A 38 -16.29 25.87 -4.34
CA PHE A 38 -16.74 24.65 -4.98
C PHE A 38 -17.86 23.98 -4.17
N PRO A 39 -18.84 23.35 -4.84
CA PRO A 39 -19.92 22.68 -4.14
C PRO A 39 -19.46 21.44 -3.36
N VAL A 40 -20.01 21.26 -2.16
CA VAL A 40 -19.83 20.07 -1.31
C VAL A 40 -21.21 19.44 -1.05
N PRO A 41 -21.77 18.64 -1.98
CA PRO A 41 -23.16 18.19 -1.89
C PRO A 41 -23.50 17.29 -0.69
N SER A 42 -22.49 16.62 -0.14
CA SER A 42 -22.65 15.85 1.09
C SER A 42 -21.43 16.03 1.97
N LEU A 43 -21.65 16.30 3.24
CA LEU A 43 -20.63 16.41 4.26
C LEU A 43 -21.15 15.78 5.55
N SER A 44 -20.38 14.87 6.13
CA SER A 44 -20.66 14.28 7.44
C SER A 44 -19.35 13.91 8.14
N ALA A 45 -19.45 13.61 9.43
CA ALA A 45 -18.32 13.11 10.19
C ALA A 45 -18.75 12.01 11.17
N THR A 46 -17.80 11.14 11.49
CA THR A 46 -17.92 10.16 12.58
C THR A 46 -16.76 10.31 13.54
N PHE A 47 -17.00 9.90 14.79
CA PHE A 47 -15.97 9.81 15.81
C PHE A 47 -16.08 8.44 16.48
N GLU A 48 -15.16 7.54 16.13
CA GLU A 48 -15.14 6.15 16.60
C GLU A 48 -13.69 5.74 16.90
N ASN A 49 -13.47 4.92 17.93
CA ASN A 49 -12.13 4.45 18.32
C ASN A 49 -11.09 5.57 18.49
N ASN A 50 -11.53 6.73 18.98
CA ASN A 50 -10.69 7.92 19.17
C ASN A 50 -10.14 8.50 17.83
N GLU A 51 -10.79 8.21 16.71
CA GLU A 51 -10.46 8.71 15.37
C GLU A 51 -11.64 9.50 14.79
N MET A 52 -11.35 10.71 14.28
CA MET A 52 -12.32 11.54 13.59
C MET A 52 -12.20 11.34 12.08
N THR A 53 -13.30 10.95 11.43
CA THR A 53 -13.35 10.78 9.98
C THR A 53 -14.34 11.75 9.35
N ILE A 54 -13.91 12.47 8.32
CA ILE A 54 -14.76 13.35 7.50
C ILE A 54 -15.12 12.62 6.20
N PHE A 55 -16.42 12.57 5.89
CA PHE A 55 -16.93 12.07 4.62
C PHE A 55 -17.45 13.26 3.82
N ALA A 56 -16.90 13.49 2.64
CA ALA A 56 -17.31 14.59 1.78
C ALA A 56 -17.38 14.17 0.32
N VAL A 57 -18.38 14.69 -0.40
CA VAL A 57 -18.43 14.65 -1.87
C VAL A 57 -18.13 16.04 -2.37
N LEU A 58 -17.14 16.17 -3.25
CA LEU A 58 -16.69 17.44 -3.81
C LEU A 58 -17.06 17.50 -5.30
N ARG A 59 -17.68 18.59 -5.75
CA ARG A 59 -17.81 18.87 -7.18
C ARG A 59 -16.56 19.59 -7.67
N ILE A 60 -15.63 18.81 -8.23
CA ILE A 60 -14.34 19.30 -8.70
C ILE A 60 -14.50 20.10 -10.00
N SER A 61 -14.07 21.36 -9.98
CA SER A 61 -13.96 22.21 -11.17
C SER A 61 -12.58 22.08 -11.82
N LYS A 62 -12.41 22.56 -13.05
CA LYS A 62 -11.11 22.53 -13.78
C LYS A 62 -9.97 23.16 -12.97
N ASN A 63 -10.29 24.17 -12.15
CA ASN A 63 -9.32 24.91 -11.34
C ASN A 63 -8.87 24.16 -10.08
N LEU A 64 -9.59 23.10 -9.69
CA LEU A 64 -9.29 22.29 -8.51
C LEU A 64 -8.62 20.96 -8.83
N LEU A 65 -8.39 20.66 -10.11
CA LEU A 65 -7.82 19.38 -10.55
C LEU A 65 -6.48 19.05 -9.88
N SER A 66 -5.67 20.07 -9.58
CA SER A 66 -4.43 19.95 -8.83
C SER A 66 -4.47 20.94 -7.67
N THR A 67 -4.73 20.44 -6.47
CA THR A 67 -4.98 21.27 -5.29
C THR A 67 -3.96 20.97 -4.20
N SER A 68 -3.45 22.01 -3.55
CA SER A 68 -2.71 21.85 -2.29
C SER A 68 -3.69 21.68 -1.14
N GLN A 69 -3.44 20.70 -0.29
CA GLN A 69 -4.22 20.42 0.90
C GLN A 69 -3.34 20.57 2.15
N VAL A 70 -3.97 20.99 3.24
CA VAL A 70 -3.39 20.99 4.58
C VAL A 70 -4.39 20.32 5.51
N TRP A 71 -3.92 19.65 6.55
CA TRP A 71 -4.79 19.04 7.56
C TRP A 71 -4.20 19.30 8.93
N GLN A 72 -5.08 19.48 9.92
CA GLN A 72 -4.67 19.73 11.29
C GLN A 72 -5.66 19.11 12.25
N GLU A 73 -5.17 18.79 13.44
CA GLU A 73 -6.00 18.51 14.60
C GLU A 73 -5.79 19.58 15.67
N GLY A 74 -6.85 19.85 16.43
CA GLY A 74 -6.87 20.88 17.45
C GLY A 74 -7.87 20.55 18.54
N ARG A 75 -7.78 21.26 19.65
CA ARG A 75 -8.68 21.07 20.79
C ARG A 75 -10.01 21.78 20.52
N VAL A 76 -11.07 21.26 21.11
CA VAL A 76 -12.37 21.92 21.20
C VAL A 76 -12.60 22.24 22.67
N SER A 77 -13.00 23.47 22.98
CA SER A 77 -13.31 23.93 24.33
C SER A 77 -14.63 24.69 24.32
N ASN A 78 -15.57 24.31 25.21
CA ASN A 78 -16.91 24.91 25.27
C ASN A 78 -17.65 24.94 23.92
N GLY A 79 -17.48 23.89 23.10
CA GLY A 79 -18.08 23.80 21.76
C GLY A 79 -17.41 24.70 20.70
N GLN A 80 -16.33 25.40 21.04
CA GLN A 80 -15.56 26.25 20.13
C GLN A 80 -14.24 25.60 19.75
N ILE A 81 -13.92 25.62 18.46
CA ILE A 81 -12.68 25.09 17.90
C ILE A 81 -11.54 26.05 18.27
N GLN A 82 -10.48 25.50 18.85
CA GLN A 82 -9.32 26.28 19.28
C GLN A 82 -8.20 26.25 18.24
N PRO A 83 -7.29 27.24 18.27
CA PRO A 83 -6.08 27.20 17.48
C PRO A 83 -5.27 25.91 17.72
N HIS A 84 -4.75 25.34 16.65
CA HIS A 84 -3.82 24.23 16.68
C HIS A 84 -2.37 24.74 16.85
N SER A 85 -1.44 23.85 17.17
CA SER A 85 -0.02 24.21 17.28
C SER A 85 0.52 24.76 15.96
N THR A 86 1.27 25.86 16.01
CA THR A 86 1.93 26.47 14.84
C THR A 86 3.39 26.04 14.71
N THR A 87 3.78 24.91 15.30
CA THR A 87 5.15 24.36 15.27
C THR A 87 5.13 22.84 15.02
N GLY A 88 6.29 22.26 14.73
CA GLY A 88 6.48 20.81 14.65
C GLY A 88 5.68 20.13 13.51
N ALA A 89 5.05 19.01 13.83
CA ALA A 89 4.31 18.21 12.85
C ALA A 89 3.16 18.99 12.20
N SER A 90 2.51 19.89 12.94
CA SER A 90 1.40 20.70 12.42
C SER A 90 1.83 21.54 11.22
N VAL A 91 3.00 22.18 11.24
CA VAL A 91 3.47 22.97 10.07
C VAL A 91 3.96 22.09 8.90
N GLN A 92 4.12 20.78 9.12
CA GLN A 92 4.52 19.81 8.10
C GLN A 92 3.33 19.04 7.49
N SER A 93 2.13 19.19 8.05
CA SER A 93 0.88 18.56 7.60
C SER A 93 0.30 19.23 6.35
N ALA A 94 1.03 19.12 5.25
CA ALA A 94 0.65 19.66 3.95
C ALA A 94 0.92 18.66 2.84
N GLY A 95 0.17 18.77 1.75
CA GLY A 95 0.34 17.98 0.55
C GLY A 95 -0.36 18.56 -0.66
N SER A 96 -0.35 17.84 -1.76
CA SER A 96 -1.14 18.13 -2.95
C SER A 96 -1.84 16.87 -3.41
N ILE A 97 -2.98 17.06 -4.05
CA ILE A 97 -3.79 16.01 -4.63
C ILE A 97 -4.17 16.42 -6.04
N ASN A 98 -4.02 15.48 -6.96
CA ASN A 98 -4.49 15.60 -8.32
C ASN A 98 -5.74 14.71 -8.48
N PHE A 99 -6.92 15.33 -8.52
CA PHE A 99 -8.20 14.62 -8.59
C PHE A 99 -8.44 13.93 -9.94
N PHE A 100 -7.71 14.29 -11.00
CA PHE A 100 -7.81 13.65 -12.31
C PHE A 100 -7.02 12.33 -12.37
N THR A 101 -5.77 12.37 -11.92
CA THR A 101 -4.85 11.21 -11.96
C THR A 101 -4.93 10.34 -10.71
N GLY A 102 -5.55 10.84 -9.64
CA GLY A 102 -5.52 10.22 -8.30
C GLY A 102 -4.15 10.26 -7.64
N GLN A 103 -3.18 10.99 -8.20
CA GLN A 103 -1.85 11.15 -7.61
C GLN A 103 -1.91 12.16 -6.46
N SER A 104 -1.19 11.90 -5.38
CA SER A 104 -0.96 12.87 -4.31
C SER A 104 0.54 13.15 -4.18
N GLY A 105 0.92 14.42 -4.09
CA GLY A 105 2.30 14.88 -4.02
C GLY A 105 2.50 15.84 -2.85
N GLY A 106 3.35 15.52 -1.89
CA GLY A 106 3.51 16.31 -0.66
C GLY A 106 2.70 15.73 0.50
N GLY A 107 3.31 15.68 1.68
CA GLY A 107 2.93 14.77 2.75
C GLY A 107 3.69 13.46 2.58
N SER A 108 4.90 13.41 3.13
CA SER A 108 5.93 12.38 2.97
C SER A 108 5.54 10.95 3.38
N SER A 109 4.29 10.67 3.72
CA SER A 109 3.83 9.36 4.21
C SER A 109 2.90 8.60 3.25
N ALA A 110 1.94 9.21 2.55
CA ALA A 110 0.94 8.43 1.79
C ALA A 110 1.44 7.93 0.42
N GLY A 111 1.94 8.83 -0.43
CA GLY A 111 2.52 8.47 -1.73
C GLY A 111 3.82 7.66 -1.60
N SER A 112 4.63 7.97 -0.58
CA SER A 112 5.85 7.21 -0.26
C SER A 112 5.54 5.79 0.22
N ARG A 113 4.49 5.57 1.04
CA ARG A 113 4.09 4.24 1.50
C ARG A 113 3.61 3.35 0.36
N THR A 114 2.78 3.86 -0.55
CA THR A 114 2.34 3.09 -1.73
C THR A 114 3.54 2.72 -2.60
N ARG A 115 4.44 3.67 -2.86
CA ARG A 115 5.68 3.40 -3.60
C ARG A 115 6.54 2.34 -2.88
N ARG A 116 6.74 2.46 -1.56
CA ARG A 116 7.49 1.48 -0.75
C ARG A 116 6.86 0.08 -0.80
N ARG A 117 5.53 -0.02 -0.74
CA ARG A 117 4.80 -1.28 -0.87
C ARG A 117 5.02 -1.93 -2.24
N ASN A 118 4.96 -1.13 -3.30
CA ASN A 118 5.23 -1.60 -4.65
C ASN A 118 6.69 -2.05 -4.81
N VAL A 119 7.65 -1.26 -4.31
CA VAL A 119 9.08 -1.60 -4.31
C VAL A 119 9.32 -2.89 -3.54
N HIS A 120 8.77 -3.04 -2.32
CA HIS A 120 8.86 -4.26 -1.53
C HIS A 120 8.31 -5.47 -2.30
N GLY A 121 7.12 -5.36 -2.91
CA GLY A 121 6.52 -6.44 -3.68
C GLY A 121 7.38 -6.86 -4.87
N VAL A 122 7.86 -5.89 -5.66
CA VAL A 122 8.70 -6.15 -6.84
C VAL A 122 10.03 -6.77 -6.45
N LEU A 123 10.74 -6.19 -5.48
CA LEU A 123 12.03 -6.71 -5.02
C LEU A 123 11.89 -8.17 -4.57
N ASN A 124 10.90 -8.48 -3.73
CA ASN A 124 10.71 -9.84 -3.22
C ASN A 124 10.24 -10.83 -4.29
N THR A 125 9.45 -10.39 -5.27
CA THR A 125 9.03 -11.25 -6.39
C THR A 125 10.22 -11.61 -7.26
N VAL A 126 11.05 -10.63 -7.62
CA VAL A 126 12.25 -10.86 -8.45
C VAL A 126 13.28 -11.69 -7.69
N SER A 127 13.54 -11.39 -6.42
CA SER A 127 14.54 -12.12 -5.64
C SER A 127 14.07 -13.54 -5.28
N TRP A 128 13.03 -13.64 -4.46
CA TRP A 128 12.63 -14.89 -3.82
C TRP A 128 11.72 -15.73 -4.72
N GLY A 129 10.92 -15.07 -5.58
CA GLY A 129 9.99 -15.74 -6.49
C GLY A 129 10.61 -16.21 -7.80
N ILE A 130 11.66 -15.53 -8.30
CA ILE A 130 12.23 -15.81 -9.63
C ILE A 130 13.69 -16.27 -9.52
N LEU A 131 14.58 -15.42 -9.01
CA LEU A 131 16.02 -15.71 -9.00
C LEU A 131 16.37 -16.91 -8.08
N MET A 132 15.76 -17.01 -6.89
CA MET A 132 16.00 -18.15 -5.98
C MET A 132 15.64 -19.51 -6.63
N PRO A 133 14.42 -19.71 -7.18
CA PRO A 133 14.08 -20.93 -7.93
C PRO A 133 14.95 -21.13 -9.16
N LEU A 134 15.26 -20.08 -9.91
CA LEU A 134 16.10 -20.16 -11.11
C LEU A 134 17.49 -20.74 -10.77
N GLY A 135 18.14 -20.25 -9.72
CA GLY A 135 19.42 -20.79 -9.28
C GLY A 135 19.35 -22.28 -8.90
N ALA A 136 18.26 -22.72 -8.27
CA ALA A 136 18.05 -24.13 -7.93
C ALA A 136 17.81 -25.00 -9.17
N ILE A 137 17.07 -24.50 -10.16
CA ILE A 137 16.81 -25.15 -11.44
C ILE A 137 18.12 -25.28 -12.24
N THR A 138 18.92 -24.21 -12.33
CA THR A 138 20.26 -24.22 -12.92
C THR A 138 21.11 -25.34 -12.33
N ALA A 139 21.16 -25.44 -11.00
CA ALA A 139 21.91 -26.48 -10.30
C ALA A 139 21.43 -27.91 -10.60
N ARG A 140 20.13 -28.07 -10.91
CA ARG A 140 19.51 -29.37 -11.17
C ARG A 140 19.73 -29.83 -12.61
N TYR A 141 19.54 -28.94 -13.58
CA TYR A 141 19.52 -29.30 -14.99
C TYR A 141 20.86 -29.07 -15.70
N MET A 142 21.65 -28.06 -15.32
CA MET A 142 22.92 -27.81 -16.00
C MET A 142 24.03 -28.79 -15.62
N LYS A 143 23.91 -29.48 -14.48
CA LYS A 143 24.78 -30.60 -14.11
C LYS A 143 24.77 -31.77 -15.12
N LEU A 144 23.75 -31.84 -15.98
CA LEU A 144 23.60 -32.92 -16.95
C LEU A 144 24.52 -32.73 -18.17
N PHE A 145 25.05 -31.53 -18.40
CA PHE A 145 25.91 -31.23 -19.54
C PHE A 145 27.38 -31.25 -19.13
N LYS A 146 28.15 -32.21 -19.66
CA LYS A 146 29.62 -32.29 -19.45
C LYS A 146 30.38 -31.02 -19.85
N SER A 147 29.82 -30.21 -20.77
CA SER A 147 30.41 -28.94 -21.20
C SER A 147 30.22 -27.79 -20.20
N ALA A 148 29.39 -27.97 -19.16
CA ALA A 148 29.05 -26.94 -18.19
C ALA A 148 29.71 -27.17 -16.81
N ASP A 149 30.71 -28.04 -16.72
CA ASP A 149 31.51 -28.25 -15.52
C ASP A 149 32.75 -27.32 -15.60
N PRO A 150 32.91 -26.26 -14.77
CA PRO A 150 32.23 -25.95 -13.50
C PRO A 150 31.24 -24.76 -13.55
N GLU A 151 30.78 -24.36 -14.73
CA GLU A 151 29.96 -23.16 -14.96
C GLU A 151 28.60 -23.19 -14.24
N TRP A 152 27.97 -24.37 -14.11
CA TRP A 152 26.67 -24.49 -13.43
C TRP A 152 26.73 -24.00 -11.97
N LEU A 153 27.85 -24.24 -11.28
CA LEU A 153 28.04 -23.85 -9.88
C LEU A 153 28.20 -22.34 -9.76
N CYS A 154 28.98 -21.74 -10.67
CA CYS A 154 29.14 -20.29 -10.72
C CYS A 154 27.80 -19.59 -10.98
N LEU A 155 27.02 -20.09 -11.95
CA LEU A 155 25.71 -19.51 -12.28
C LEU A 155 24.69 -19.69 -11.14
N GLN A 156 24.65 -20.86 -10.49
CA GLN A 156 23.82 -21.06 -9.30
C GLN A 156 24.19 -20.05 -8.21
N VAL A 157 25.48 -19.96 -7.86
CA VAL A 157 25.96 -19.09 -6.78
C VAL A 157 25.70 -17.62 -7.12
N ALA A 158 25.96 -17.19 -8.35
CA ALA A 158 25.69 -15.83 -8.80
C ALA A 158 24.20 -15.47 -8.69
N CYS A 159 23.32 -16.37 -9.17
CA CYS A 159 21.88 -16.16 -9.13
C CYS A 159 21.35 -16.10 -7.69
N GLN A 160 21.70 -17.08 -6.84
CA GLN A 160 21.23 -17.16 -5.46
C GLN A 160 21.81 -16.05 -4.57
N SER A 161 23.06 -15.64 -4.79
CA SER A 161 23.67 -14.52 -4.05
C SER A 161 23.02 -13.20 -4.43
N SER A 162 22.78 -12.97 -5.73
CA SER A 162 22.07 -11.77 -6.21
C SER A 162 20.65 -11.73 -5.66
N ALA A 163 19.94 -12.87 -5.69
CA ALA A 163 18.62 -13.00 -5.10
C ALA A 163 18.64 -12.65 -3.61
N TYR A 164 19.59 -13.18 -2.84
CA TYR A 164 19.69 -12.90 -1.42
C TYR A 164 19.91 -11.41 -1.13
N VAL A 165 20.85 -10.76 -1.84
CA VAL A 165 21.14 -9.32 -1.67
C VAL A 165 19.90 -8.47 -1.97
N ILE A 166 19.24 -8.70 -3.10
CA ILE A 166 17.99 -7.99 -3.47
C ILE A 166 16.89 -8.28 -2.42
N GLY A 167 16.81 -9.53 -1.96
CA GLY A 167 15.88 -9.98 -0.94
C GLY A 167 16.07 -9.31 0.42
N VAL A 168 17.31 -9.00 0.82
CA VAL A 168 17.60 -8.22 2.03
C VAL A 168 17.01 -6.81 1.94
N TYR A 169 17.16 -6.12 0.80
CA TYR A 169 16.53 -4.81 0.58
C TYR A 169 15.00 -4.91 0.58
N GLY A 170 14.45 -5.97 -0.04
CA GLY A 170 13.03 -6.28 0.00
C GLY A 170 12.52 -6.50 1.44
N TRP A 171 13.24 -7.27 2.25
CA TRP A 171 12.89 -7.52 3.65
C TRP A 171 12.97 -6.26 4.51
N ALA A 172 14.05 -5.48 4.39
CA ALA A 172 14.24 -4.23 5.12
C ALA A 172 13.12 -3.21 4.83
N THR A 173 12.73 -3.08 3.56
CA THR A 173 11.58 -2.23 3.18
C THR A 173 10.26 -2.74 3.76
N GLY A 174 10.10 -4.06 3.92
CA GLY A 174 8.95 -4.69 4.58
C GLY A 174 8.86 -4.34 6.08
N ILE A 175 9.98 -4.39 6.80
CA ILE A 175 10.04 -3.96 8.21
C ILE A 175 9.63 -2.49 8.33
N LYS A 176 10.15 -1.63 7.44
CA LYS A 176 9.83 -0.20 7.46
C LYS A 176 8.34 0.05 7.18
N LEU A 177 7.73 -0.70 6.25
CA LEU A 177 6.30 -0.64 6.00
C LEU A 177 5.47 -1.04 7.24
N GLY A 178 5.93 -2.04 7.98
CA GLY A 178 5.30 -2.47 9.24
C GLY A 178 5.36 -1.40 10.33
N SER A 179 6.52 -0.75 10.54
CA SER A 179 6.64 0.33 11.52
C SER A 179 5.79 1.55 11.18
N ASP A 180 5.60 1.81 9.88
CA ASP A 180 4.86 2.98 9.39
C ASP A 180 3.32 2.72 9.36
N SER A 181 2.83 1.53 9.77
CA SER A 181 1.40 1.14 9.74
C SER A 181 0.96 0.29 10.96
N PRO A 182 1.03 0.80 12.20
CA PRO A 182 0.76 0.02 13.42
C PRO A 182 -0.67 -0.56 13.50
N GLY A 183 -1.66 0.02 12.77
CA GLY A 183 -3.05 -0.46 12.75
C GLY A 183 -3.40 -1.49 11.67
N ILE A 184 -2.47 -1.87 10.77
CA ILE A 184 -2.70 -2.93 9.76
C ILE A 184 -1.61 -4.01 9.92
N THR A 185 -1.94 -5.08 10.63
CA THR A 185 -1.06 -6.24 10.81
C THR A 185 -1.41 -7.36 9.83
N HIS A 186 -0.49 -7.65 8.92
CA HIS A 186 -0.49 -8.90 8.15
C HIS A 186 0.42 -9.90 8.86
N ASP A 187 -0.07 -10.44 9.97
CA ASP A 187 0.72 -11.29 10.86
C ASP A 187 1.34 -12.51 10.14
N PRO A 188 0.58 -13.28 9.32
CA PRO A 188 1.15 -14.44 8.63
C PRO A 188 2.26 -14.06 7.63
N HIS A 189 2.04 -13.06 6.77
CA HIS A 189 3.05 -12.57 5.82
C HIS A 189 4.36 -12.22 6.52
N ARG A 190 4.27 -11.46 7.62
CA ARG A 190 5.42 -10.96 8.34
C ARG A 190 6.18 -12.11 8.99
N THR A 191 5.47 -13.02 9.66
CA THR A 191 6.05 -14.16 10.34
C THR A 191 6.73 -15.11 9.36
N ILE A 192 6.06 -15.46 8.26
CA ILE A 192 6.66 -16.29 7.19
C ILE A 192 7.86 -15.58 6.58
N GLY A 193 7.77 -14.28 6.31
CA GLY A 193 8.87 -13.48 5.76
C GLY A 193 10.12 -13.45 6.65
N ILE A 194 9.95 -13.39 7.98
CA ILE A 194 11.07 -13.46 8.93
C ILE A 194 11.70 -14.86 8.93
N ILE A 195 10.89 -15.92 8.98
CA ILE A 195 11.39 -17.31 8.95
C ILE A 195 12.17 -17.58 7.65
N LEU A 196 11.60 -17.16 6.52
CA LEU A 196 12.23 -17.24 5.20
C LEU A 196 13.57 -16.53 5.18
N PHE A 197 13.65 -15.31 5.72
CA PHE A 197 14.90 -14.54 5.77
C PHE A 197 15.98 -15.26 6.61
N CYS A 198 15.61 -15.81 7.77
CA CYS A 198 16.51 -16.62 8.59
C CYS A 198 17.03 -17.84 7.83
N PHE A 199 16.17 -18.58 7.15
CA PHE A 199 16.57 -19.75 6.36
C PHE A 199 17.44 -19.38 5.15
N GLY A 200 17.14 -18.26 4.47
CA GLY A 200 17.99 -17.72 3.41
C GLY A 200 19.38 -17.35 3.92
N THR A 201 19.46 -16.76 5.10
CA THR A 201 20.75 -16.42 5.75
C THR A 201 21.54 -17.68 6.08
N LEU A 202 20.89 -18.71 6.61
CA LEU A 202 21.51 -20.02 6.87
C LEU A 202 22.06 -20.66 5.59
N GLN A 203 21.39 -20.47 4.44
CA GLN A 203 21.89 -20.95 3.14
C GLN A 203 23.16 -20.22 2.68
N VAL A 204 23.28 -18.91 2.93
CA VAL A 204 24.51 -18.18 2.66
C VAL A 204 25.67 -18.69 3.52
N PHE A 205 25.42 -18.93 4.82
CA PHE A 205 26.44 -19.55 5.68
C PHE A 205 26.79 -20.98 5.28
N ALA A 206 25.83 -21.75 4.74
CA ALA A 206 26.09 -23.09 4.23
C ALA A 206 27.15 -23.07 3.11
N LEU A 207 27.20 -22.02 2.28
CA LEU A 207 28.26 -21.86 1.28
C LEU A 207 29.64 -21.72 1.92
N LEU A 208 29.77 -20.90 2.98
CA LEU A 208 31.03 -20.67 3.70
C LEU A 208 31.51 -21.92 4.44
N LEU A 209 30.58 -22.70 4.98
CA LEU A 209 30.86 -23.92 5.75
C LEU A 209 30.86 -25.18 4.87
N ARG A 210 31.01 -25.04 3.54
CA ARG A 210 30.95 -26.15 2.58
C ARG A 210 32.14 -27.12 2.79
N PRO A 211 31.92 -28.36 3.27
CA PRO A 211 33.00 -29.31 3.48
C PRO A 211 33.55 -29.87 2.17
N ASN A 212 34.83 -30.27 2.19
CA ASN A 212 35.48 -31.04 1.13
C ASN A 212 34.72 -32.36 0.85
N LYS A 213 34.80 -32.84 -0.39
CA LYS A 213 33.97 -33.96 -0.88
C LYS A 213 34.23 -35.27 -0.13
N ASP A 214 35.44 -35.46 0.38
CA ASP A 214 35.89 -36.73 0.96
C ASP A 214 35.61 -36.87 2.47
N TYR A 215 34.99 -35.86 3.10
CA TYR A 215 34.66 -35.87 4.53
C TYR A 215 33.24 -36.36 4.79
N LYS A 216 33.04 -37.13 5.87
CA LYS A 216 31.70 -37.60 6.32
C LYS A 216 30.70 -36.45 6.53
N TYR A 217 31.17 -35.28 6.96
CA TYR A 217 30.36 -34.07 7.13
C TYR A 217 29.74 -33.55 5.83
N ARG A 218 30.27 -33.91 4.66
CA ARG A 218 29.70 -33.59 3.35
C ARG A 218 28.28 -34.11 3.20
N LEU A 219 28.00 -35.30 3.73
CA LEU A 219 26.67 -35.91 3.68
C LEU A 219 25.64 -35.10 4.48
N TYR A 220 25.95 -34.80 5.74
CA TYR A 220 25.08 -34.00 6.61
C TYR A 220 24.87 -32.59 6.04
N TRP A 221 25.93 -31.97 5.53
CA TRP A 221 25.85 -30.68 4.86
C TRP A 221 24.91 -30.72 3.65
N ASN A 222 24.99 -31.77 2.80
CA ASN A 222 24.09 -31.90 1.66
C ASN A 222 22.62 -32.04 2.11
N ILE A 223 22.34 -32.85 3.13
CA ILE A 223 20.97 -33.02 3.67
C ILE A 223 20.44 -31.68 4.18
N PHE A 224 21.22 -31.00 5.03
CA PHE A 224 20.87 -29.68 5.56
C PHE A 224 20.65 -28.65 4.44
N HIS A 225 21.59 -28.53 3.51
CA HIS A 225 21.55 -27.57 2.41
C HIS A 225 20.31 -27.78 1.53
N HIS A 226 19.99 -29.03 1.18
CA HIS A 226 18.80 -29.35 0.39
C HIS A 226 17.50 -29.12 1.16
N LEU A 227 17.42 -29.58 2.41
CA LEU A 227 16.21 -29.44 3.23
C LEU A 227 15.85 -27.96 3.42
N ILE A 228 16.78 -27.16 3.95
CA ILE A 228 16.56 -25.73 4.16
C ILE A 228 16.35 -25.02 2.81
N GLY A 229 17.04 -25.44 1.74
CA GLY A 229 16.94 -24.81 0.43
C GLY A 229 15.56 -24.97 -0.18
N TYR A 230 14.98 -26.17 -0.11
CA TYR A 230 13.60 -26.39 -0.55
C TYR A 230 12.59 -25.67 0.34
N SER A 231 12.83 -25.62 1.66
CA SER A 231 11.98 -24.81 2.56
C SER A 231 11.98 -23.34 2.16
N VAL A 232 13.13 -22.74 1.82
CA VAL A 232 13.20 -21.35 1.34
C VAL A 232 12.34 -21.14 0.10
N ILE A 233 12.42 -22.04 -0.90
CA ILE A 233 11.64 -21.93 -2.13
C ILE A 233 10.13 -22.01 -1.84
N ILE A 234 9.71 -22.99 -1.04
CA ILE A 234 8.30 -23.18 -0.69
C ILE A 234 7.76 -21.98 0.09
N LEU A 235 8.47 -21.55 1.13
CA LEU A 235 8.09 -20.39 1.94
C LEU A 235 8.03 -19.12 1.10
N SER A 236 8.94 -18.93 0.13
CA SER A 236 8.95 -17.78 -0.77
C SER A 236 7.67 -17.69 -1.59
N ILE A 237 7.27 -18.81 -2.20
CA ILE A 237 6.06 -18.89 -3.01
C ILE A 237 4.83 -18.61 -2.15
N VAL A 238 4.70 -19.30 -1.00
CA VAL A 238 3.58 -19.12 -0.07
C VAL A 238 3.48 -17.66 0.39
N ASN A 239 4.60 -17.05 0.76
CA ASN A 239 4.62 -15.68 1.27
C ASN A 239 4.20 -14.64 0.23
N ILE A 240 4.59 -14.84 -1.03
CA ILE A 240 4.20 -13.95 -2.14
C ILE A 240 2.68 -14.05 -2.41
N PHE A 241 2.13 -15.27 -2.45
CA PHE A 241 0.70 -15.46 -2.67
C PHE A 241 -0.17 -14.94 -1.52
N GLU A 242 0.29 -15.12 -0.28
CA GLU A 242 -0.38 -14.57 0.90
C GLU A 242 -0.45 -13.03 0.79
N ALA A 243 0.67 -12.36 0.48
CA ALA A 243 0.70 -10.91 0.30
C ALA A 243 -0.21 -10.43 -0.83
N PHE A 244 -0.18 -11.14 -1.97
CA PHE A 244 -1.02 -10.80 -3.11
C PHE A 244 -2.51 -10.91 -2.78
N THR A 245 -2.89 -11.96 -2.04
CA THR A 245 -4.27 -12.19 -1.60
C THR A 245 -4.76 -11.01 -0.76
N TRP A 246 -3.99 -10.61 0.26
CA TRP A 246 -4.35 -9.46 1.10
C TRP A 246 -4.37 -8.14 0.34
N TYR A 247 -3.46 -7.93 -0.60
CA TYR A 247 -3.47 -6.76 -1.47
C TYR A 247 -4.80 -6.65 -2.24
N VAL A 248 -5.27 -7.77 -2.84
CA VAL A 248 -6.55 -7.82 -3.55
C VAL A 248 -7.73 -7.61 -2.60
N VAL A 249 -7.74 -8.29 -1.44
CA VAL A 249 -8.82 -8.17 -0.44
C VAL A 249 -8.96 -6.74 0.06
N ILE A 250 -7.86 -6.07 0.41
CA ILE A 250 -7.88 -4.67 0.86
C ILE A 250 -8.37 -3.75 -0.25
N ARG A 251 -7.90 -3.96 -1.49
CA ARG A 251 -8.35 -3.17 -2.63
C ARG A 251 -9.85 -3.30 -2.86
N ARG A 252 -10.40 -4.53 -2.80
CA ARG A 252 -11.84 -4.80 -2.92
C ARG A 252 -12.67 -4.19 -1.79
N LYS A 253 -12.20 -4.26 -0.53
CA LYS A 253 -12.88 -3.61 0.59
C LYS A 253 -12.96 -2.09 0.40
N LYS A 254 -11.91 -1.46 -0.14
CA LYS A 254 -11.93 -0.03 -0.47
C LYS A 254 -12.92 0.30 -1.59
N THR A 255 -13.01 -0.52 -2.64
CA THR A 255 -13.97 -0.29 -3.73
C THR A 255 -15.42 -0.46 -3.26
N ASN A 256 -15.70 -1.44 -2.39
CA ASN A 256 -17.06 -1.70 -1.91
C ASN A 256 -17.56 -0.69 -0.86
N LYS A 257 -16.65 0.04 -0.19
CA LYS A 257 -17.01 1.12 0.75
C LYS A 257 -17.28 2.46 0.05
N LEU A 258 -16.95 2.59 -1.23
CA LEU A 258 -17.34 3.75 -2.04
C LEU A 258 -18.78 3.52 -2.52
N PRO A 259 -19.72 4.46 -2.32
CA PRO A 259 -21.07 4.30 -2.84
C PRO A 259 -21.01 4.09 -4.35
N ALA A 260 -21.61 2.99 -4.82
CA ALA A 260 -21.72 2.71 -6.24
C ALA A 260 -22.41 3.91 -6.91
N HIS A 261 -21.69 4.62 -7.77
CA HIS A 261 -22.32 5.59 -8.65
C HIS A 261 -23.34 4.83 -9.49
N THR A 262 -24.62 5.09 -9.25
CA THR A 262 -25.72 4.66 -10.10
C THR A 262 -25.50 5.28 -11.48
N MET A 263 -24.87 4.55 -12.39
CA MET A 263 -24.92 4.85 -13.81
C MET A 263 -26.35 4.53 -14.28
N ASN A 264 -27.26 5.49 -14.14
CA ASN A 264 -28.52 5.45 -14.87
C ASN A 264 -28.20 5.67 -16.36
N GLY A 265 -27.94 4.57 -17.06
CA GLY A 265 -28.05 4.52 -18.51
C GLY A 265 -29.51 4.67 -18.90
N ALA A 266 -29.89 5.85 -19.37
CA ALA A 266 -31.17 6.06 -20.01
C ALA A 266 -31.19 5.29 -21.34
N ASN A 267 -32.02 4.25 -21.41
CA ASN A 267 -32.36 3.56 -22.65
C ASN A 267 -33.24 4.47 -23.52
N GLY A 268 -32.93 4.51 -24.81
CA GLY A 268 -33.77 5.13 -25.84
C GLY A 268 -33.60 4.41 -27.18
N HIS A 269 -33.97 3.14 -27.24
CA HIS A 269 -34.18 2.44 -28.50
C HIS A 269 -35.50 2.93 -29.13
N ALA A 270 -35.39 3.72 -30.20
CA ALA A 270 -36.50 4.07 -31.07
C ALA A 270 -36.55 3.08 -32.25
N TYR A 271 -37.47 2.11 -32.21
CA TYR A 271 -37.97 1.38 -33.39
C TYR A 271 -39.40 0.90 -33.10
N GLY A 272 -40.35 1.23 -33.98
CA GLY A 272 -41.74 0.77 -33.93
C GLY A 272 -42.72 1.84 -34.45
N ALA A 273 -42.78 2.06 -35.76
CA ALA A 273 -43.86 1.55 -36.63
C ALA A 273 -45.18 2.33 -36.50
N THR A 274 -45.32 3.40 -37.28
CA THR A 274 -46.60 4.03 -37.61
C THR A 274 -47.17 3.28 -38.81
N ALA A 275 -48.13 2.37 -38.57
CA ALA A 275 -48.97 1.80 -39.61
C ALA A 275 -50.41 2.28 -39.41
N MET A 276 -50.86 3.00 -40.44
CA MET A 276 -52.17 3.57 -40.67
C MET A 276 -53.20 2.45 -40.88
N GLY A 277 -54.39 2.54 -40.26
CA GLY A 277 -55.47 1.57 -40.45
C GLY A 277 -56.81 2.05 -39.87
N GLN A 278 -57.72 2.42 -40.76
CA GLN A 278 -59.09 2.92 -40.56
C GLN A 278 -60.11 1.90 -40.00
N ARG A 279 -61.29 2.46 -39.64
CA ARG A 279 -62.67 1.90 -39.51
C ARG A 279 -63.05 1.53 -38.06
N VAL A 280 -64.21 1.92 -37.50
CA VAL A 280 -65.46 2.56 -37.97
C VAL A 280 -65.83 3.65 -36.97
#